data_AF-A0A433IEI2-F1
#
_entry.id   AF-A0A433IEI2-F1
#
_cell.length_a   1.000
_cell.length_b   1.000
_cell.length_c   1.000
_cell.angle_alpha   90.00
_cell.angle_beta   90.00
_cell.angle_gamma   90.00
#
_symmetry.space_group_name_H-M   'P 1'
#
loop_
_entity.id
_entity.type
_entity.pdbx_description
1 polymer ?
#
loop_
_entity_poly.entity_id
_entity_poly.type
_entity_poly.pdbx_seq_one_letter_code
_entity_poly.pdbx_strand_id
1 'polypeptide(L)' 'MRYIGWIKQNLAKDGQSVEGLIIAHTMEETARYAILALPNVRMMTYEVEFRLNERPVGPE' A
#
# COMPACT_ATOMS: atom_id res chain seq x y z
N MET A 1 10.71 -7.47 -0.52
CA MET A 1 10.90 -7.47 -2.00
C MET A 1 10.63 -8.80 -2.71
N ARG A 2 10.39 -9.92 -2.00
CA ARG A 2 10.17 -11.25 -2.60
C ARG A 2 9.07 -11.27 -3.69
N TYR A 3 7.97 -10.55 -3.49
CA TYR A 3 6.86 -10.49 -4.45
C TYR A 3 7.26 -9.83 -5.78
N ILE A 4 7.84 -8.63 -5.75
CA ILE A 4 8.25 -7.91 -6.96
C ILE A 4 9.27 -8.73 -7.77
N GLY A 5 10.23 -9.35 -7.08
CA GLY A 5 11.22 -10.23 -7.73
C GLY A 5 10.57 -11.45 -8.38
N TRP A 6 9.63 -12.11 -7.68
CA TRP A 6 8.92 -13.26 -8.22
C TRP A 6 8.06 -12.89 -9.43
N ILE A 7 7.32 -11.77 -9.38
CA ILE A 7 6.51 -11.28 -10.50
C ILE A 7 7.41 -10.98 -11.70
N LYS A 8 8.54 -10.29 -11.49
CA LYS A 8 9.49 -9.98 -12.56
C LYS A 8 10.07 -11.25 -13.20
N GLN A 9 10.31 -12.30 -12.43
CA GLN A 9 10.87 -13.56 -12.94
C GLN A 9 9.84 -14.46 -13.63
N ASN A 10 8.58 -14.45 -13.18
CA ASN A 10 7.60 -15.48 -13.57
C ASN A 10 6.46 -14.97 -14.44
N LEU A 11 6.13 -13.67 -14.36
CA LEU A 11 4.94 -13.11 -15.03
C LEU A 11 5.26 -11.96 -15.98
N ALA A 12 6.30 -11.16 -15.71
CA ALA A 12 6.69 -10.07 -16.58
C ALA A 12 7.28 -10.59 -17.90
N LYS A 13 6.78 -10.06 -19.02
CA LYS A 13 7.35 -10.30 -20.35
C LYS A 13 8.47 -9.31 -20.64
N ASP A 14 9.25 -9.59 -21.68
CA ASP A 14 10.30 -8.69 -22.14
C ASP A 14 9.77 -7.27 -22.37
N GLY A 15 10.50 -6.29 -21.83
CA GLY A 15 10.13 -4.88 -21.88
C GLY A 15 9.10 -4.42 -20.85
N GLN A 16 8.50 -5.32 -20.06
CA GLN A 16 7.56 -4.92 -19.00
C GLN A 16 8.29 -4.57 -17.70
N SER A 17 7.91 -3.44 -17.11
CA SER A 17 8.36 -3.05 -15.77
C SER A 17 7.44 -3.63 -14.69
N VAL A 18 7.99 -3.80 -13.49
CA VAL A 18 7.22 -4.18 -12.29
C VAL A 18 7.46 -3.11 -11.24
N GLU A 19 6.37 -2.49 -10.79
CA GLU A 19 6.38 -1.53 -9.70
C GLU A 19 5.84 -2.14 -8.41
N GLY A 20 6.42 -1.75 -7.28
CA GLY A 20 5.91 -2.03 -5.96
C GLY A 20 5.07 -0.87 -5.44
N LEU A 21 3.95 -1.19 -4.78
CA LEU A 21 3.20 -0.24 -3.98
C LEU A 21 3.04 -0.81 -2.56
N ILE A 22 3.56 -0.09 -1.58
CA ILE A 22 3.36 -0.37 -0.16
C ILE A 22 2.23 0.54 0.32
N ILE A 23 1.21 -0.04 0.96
CA ILE A 23 0.09 0.70 1.55
C ILE A 23 0.05 0.40 3.05
N ALA A 24 0.08 1.44 3.88
CA ALA A 24 0.05 1.31 5.33
C ALA A 24 -0.74 2.45 5.97
N HIS A 25 -1.11 2.33 7.24
CA HIS A 25 -1.78 3.44 7.94
C HIS A 25 -0.81 4.61 8.19
N THR A 26 0.43 4.29 8.57
CA THR A 26 1.49 5.26 8.85
C THR A 26 2.79 4.87 8.14
N MET A 27 3.71 5.83 8.02
CA MET A 27 5.06 5.60 7.51
C MET A 27 6.08 5.97 8.58
N GLU A 28 6.84 4.98 9.05
CA GLU A 28 7.99 5.22 9.91
C GLU A 28 9.18 5.76 9.11
N GLU A 29 10.04 6.55 9.75
CA GLU A 29 11.21 7.15 9.08
C GLU A 29 12.20 6.09 8.58
N THR A 30 12.36 5.00 9.33
CA THR A 30 13.15 3.81 8.95
C THR A 30 12.63 3.17 7.66
N ALA A 31 11.30 3.03 7.53
CA ALA A 31 10.65 2.55 6.32
C ALA A 31 10.86 3.52 5.15
N ARG A 32 10.78 4.84 5.40
CA ARG A 32 11.08 5.87 4.38
C ARG A 32 12.47 5.70 3.79
N TYR A 33 13.50 5.58 4.64
CA TYR A 33 14.88 5.40 4.18
C TYR A 33 15.10 4.08 3.43
N ALA A 34 14.46 3.00 3.87
CA ALA A 34 14.54 1.72 3.17
C ALA A 34 13.93 1.78 1.76
N ILE A 35 12.86 2.56 1.58
CA ILE A 35 12.15 2.69 0.29
C ILE A 35 12.87 3.66 -0.65
N LEU A 36 13.54 4.70 -0.14
CA LEU A 36 14.34 5.63 -0.95
C LEU A 36 15.41 4.93 -1.81
N ALA A 37 15.94 3.80 -1.36
CA ALA A 37 16.91 3.01 -2.09
C ALA A 37 16.30 2.15 -3.23
N LEU A 38 14.97 2.14 -3.36
CA LEU A 38 14.23 1.27 -4.28
C LEU A 38 13.44 2.12 -5.30
N PRO A 39 14.03 2.44 -6.47
CA PRO A 39 13.47 3.42 -7.40
C PRO A 39 12.13 3.01 -8.04
N ASN A 40 11.79 1.72 -8.02
CA ASN A 40 10.55 1.18 -8.55
C ASN A 40 9.53 0.81 -7.46
N VAL A 41 9.70 1.32 -6.23
CA VAL A 41 8.78 1.09 -5.11
C VAL A 41 8.24 2.41 -4.60
N ARG A 42 6.92 2.50 -4.48
CA ARG A 42 6.22 3.65 -3.90
C ARG A 42 5.56 3.25 -2.58
N MET A 43 5.35 4.24 -1.72
CA MET A 43 4.55 4.08 -0.50
C MET A 43 3.39 5.06 -0.51
N MET A 44 2.23 4.59 -0.08
CA MET A 44 1.06 5.41 0.19
C MET A 44 0.58 5.12 1.61
N THR A 45 0.13 6.15 2.30
CA THR A 45 -0.59 5.99 3.56
C THR A 45 -2.09 6.07 3.31
N TYR A 46 -2.87 5.35 4.11
CA TYR A 46 -4.33 5.47 4.10
C TYR A 46 -4.85 5.95 5.45
N GLU A 47 -5.99 6.63 5.38
CA GLU A 47 -6.78 7.03 6.54
C GLU A 47 -8.16 6.39 6.44
N VAL A 48 -8.78 6.11 7.59
CA VAL A 48 -10.13 5.58 7.66
C VAL A 48 -11.03 6.62 8.30
N GLU A 49 -12.02 7.09 7.54
CA GLU A 49 -13.06 8.00 8.03
C GLU A 49 -14.28 7.19 8.46
N PHE A 50 -14.72 7.37 9.70
CA PHE A 50 -15.99 6.85 10.19
C PHE A 50 -16.92 8.00 10.59
N ARG A 51 -18.19 7.86 10.22
CA ARG A 51 -19.27 8.75 10.64
C ARG A 51 -20.24 7.96 11.50
N LEU A 52 -20.55 8.49 12.66
CA LEU A 52 -21.54 7.92 13.56
C LEU A 52 -22.90 8.55 13.24
N ASN A 53 -23.91 7.71 13.08
CA ASN A 53 -25.28 8.14 12.94
C ASN A 53 -26.06 7.54 14.10
N GLU A 54 -26.78 8.38 14.84
CA GLU A 54 -27.69 7.91 15.88
C GLU A 54 -28.87 7.19 15.22
N ARG A 55 -29.26 6.05 15.79
CA ARG A 55 -30.53 5.40 15.45
C ARG A 55 -31.43 5.43 16.68
N PRO A 56 -32.71 5.83 16.54
CA PRO A 56 -33.65 5.75 17.64
C PRO A 56 -33.78 4.30 18.10
N VAL A 57 -33.69 4.09 19.42
CA VAL A 57 -33.83 2.78 20.07
C VAL A 57 -35.29 2.56 20.54
N GLY A 58 -36.26 3.21 19.87
CA GLY A 58 -37.70 3.15 20.20
C GLY A 58 -38.57 2.81 18.98
N PRO A 59 -39.81 2.34 19.16
CA PRO A 59 -40.70 2.00 18.05
C PRO A 59 -41.12 3.26 17.27
N GLU A 60 -41.34 3.09 15.96
CA GLU A 60 -41.79 4.12 14.99
C GLU A 60 -43.13 4.77 15.35
#